data_AF-A0A146F347-F1
#
_entry.id   AF-A0A146F347-F1
#
_cell.length_a   1.000
_cell.length_b   1.000
_cell.length_c   1.000
_cell.angle_alpha   90.00
_cell.angle_beta   90.00
_cell.angle_gamma   90.00
#
_symmetry.space_group_name_H-M   'P 1'
#
loop_
_entity.id
_entity.type
_entity.pdbx_description
1 polymer ?
#
loop_
_entity_poly.entity_id
_entity_poly.type
_entity_poly.pdbx_seq_one_letter_code
_entity_poly.pdbx_strand_id
1 'polypeptide(L)'
;MGYTHYYGVRDTHSTEWVTAWPQLVRDAQRVVDSTDVPLSGPTDDPRDDHVTVPLVDEIEGIDINGVAKMSHDPLIIHPKNIRSFEFVKTAGKPYDAAVGCILLRAHVLAPKQFHLRSDGSWDEMEWKLARNLYESLWPEQPLTRQF
;
A
#
# COMPACT_ATOMS: atom_id res chain seq x y z
N MET A 1 18.49 -11.81 1.44
CA MET A 1 17.14 -11.70 2.04
C MET A 1 16.81 -10.23 2.07
N GLY A 2 15.65 -9.84 1.55
CA GLY A 2 15.30 -8.44 1.33
C GLY A 2 14.00 -8.08 2.06
N TYR A 3 13.88 -6.82 2.45
CA TYR A 3 12.70 -6.22 3.06
C TYR A 3 11.43 -6.47 2.23
N THR A 4 10.42 -7.08 2.86
CA THR A 4 9.17 -7.51 2.23
C THR A 4 7.98 -7.14 3.10
N HIS A 5 6.92 -6.62 2.47
CA HIS A 5 5.60 -6.49 3.06
C HIS A 5 4.72 -7.65 2.58
N TYR A 6 4.04 -8.31 3.52
CA TYR A 6 3.12 -9.40 3.26
C TYR A 6 1.71 -8.96 3.62
N TYR A 7 0.76 -9.19 2.73
CA TYR A 7 -0.60 -8.72 2.92
C TYR A 7 -1.62 -9.59 2.18
N GLY A 8 -2.90 -9.34 2.43
CA GLY A 8 -3.97 -9.96 1.65
C GLY A 8 -5.28 -10.02 2.42
N VAL A 9 -6.29 -10.54 1.75
CA VAL A 9 -7.66 -10.55 2.27
C VAL A 9 -8.12 -11.99 2.49
N ARG A 10 -8.61 -12.29 3.70
CA ARG A 10 -9.10 -13.64 4.07
C ARG A 10 -10.34 -14.03 3.28
N ASP A 11 -11.32 -13.14 3.20
CA ASP A 11 -12.55 -13.32 2.43
C ASP A 11 -12.90 -12.02 1.68
N THR A 12 -12.71 -12.04 0.36
CA THR A 12 -12.99 -10.90 -0.53
C THR A 12 -14.48 -10.59 -0.68
N HIS A 13 -15.37 -11.46 -0.20
CA HIS A 13 -16.83 -11.25 -0.20
C HIS A 13 -17.37 -10.84 1.17
N SER A 14 -16.51 -10.79 2.18
CA SER A 14 -16.91 -10.39 3.53
C SER A 14 -17.46 -8.97 3.55
N THR A 15 -18.50 -8.74 4.36
CA THR A 15 -19.10 -7.40 4.50
C THR A 15 -18.09 -6.35 4.94
N GLU A 16 -17.13 -6.71 5.81
CA GLU A 16 -16.09 -5.79 6.29
C GLU A 16 -15.20 -5.31 5.14
N TRP A 17 -14.67 -6.24 4.32
CA TRP A 17 -13.80 -5.86 3.19
C TRP A 17 -14.57 -5.09 2.11
N VAL A 18 -15.77 -5.56 1.74
CA VAL A 18 -16.60 -4.89 0.74
C VAL A 18 -16.97 -3.47 1.17
N THR A 19 -17.22 -3.24 2.47
CA THR A 19 -17.49 -1.90 3.02
C THR A 19 -16.23 -1.03 3.07
N ALA A 20 -15.08 -1.63 3.41
CA ALA A 20 -13.81 -0.94 3.50
C ALA A 20 -13.26 -0.49 2.15
N TRP A 21 -13.51 -1.26 1.08
CA TRP A 21 -12.85 -1.09 -0.21
C TRP A 21 -13.03 0.32 -0.83
N PRO A 22 -14.24 0.88 -0.99
CA PRO A 22 -14.40 2.23 -1.54
C PRO A 22 -13.69 3.30 -0.70
N GLN A 23 -13.66 3.11 0.62
CA GLN A 23 -12.94 4.01 1.51
C GLN A 23 -11.42 3.89 1.34
N LEU A 24 -10.90 2.66 1.20
CA LEU A 24 -9.49 2.41 0.96
C LEU A 24 -9.02 3.03 -0.35
N VAL A 25 -9.81 2.96 -1.43
CA VAL A 25 -9.48 3.58 -2.72
C VAL A 25 -9.39 5.10 -2.58
N ARG A 26 -10.38 5.74 -1.94
CA ARG A 26 -10.32 7.19 -1.66
C ARG A 26 -9.12 7.58 -0.80
N ASP A 27 -8.83 6.77 0.22
CA ASP A 27 -7.70 7.01 1.12
C ASP A 27 -6.35 6.76 0.42
N ALA A 28 -6.26 5.80 -0.50
CA ALA A 28 -5.09 5.56 -1.32
C ALA A 28 -4.83 6.72 -2.27
N GLN A 29 -5.87 7.29 -2.90
CA GLN A 29 -5.73 8.49 -3.72
C GLN A 29 -5.21 9.65 -2.87
N ARG A 30 -5.74 9.81 -1.65
CA ARG A 30 -5.25 10.83 -0.72
C ARG A 30 -3.77 10.63 -0.35
N VAL A 31 -3.30 9.38 -0.21
CA VAL A 31 -1.87 9.09 -0.01
C VAL A 31 -1.07 9.54 -1.23
N VAL A 32 -1.49 9.14 -2.44
CA VAL A 32 -0.84 9.52 -3.71
C VAL A 32 -0.76 11.05 -3.87
N ASP A 33 -1.82 11.78 -3.51
CA ASP A 33 -1.87 13.24 -3.63
C ASP A 33 -1.02 13.97 -2.59
N SER A 34 -0.71 13.31 -1.47
CA SER A 34 -0.01 13.92 -0.32
C SER A 34 1.50 13.65 -0.28
N THR A 35 1.98 12.69 -1.07
CA THR A 35 3.39 12.31 -1.07
C THR A 35 4.20 13.16 -2.05
N ASP A 36 5.35 13.67 -1.61
CA ASP A 36 6.33 14.33 -2.49
C ASP A 36 7.16 13.33 -3.30
N VAL A 37 7.00 12.03 -3.04
CA VAL A 37 7.70 10.97 -3.75
C VAL A 37 7.02 10.73 -5.11
N PRO A 38 7.76 10.79 -6.23
CA PRO A 38 7.21 10.43 -7.54
C PRO A 38 6.76 8.96 -7.57
N LEU A 39 5.50 8.76 -7.95
CA LEU A 39 4.89 7.45 -8.13
C LEU A 39 4.57 7.21 -9.61
N SER A 40 4.61 5.95 -10.02
CA SER A 40 4.08 5.48 -11.30
C SER A 40 2.97 4.47 -11.09
N GLY A 41 2.17 4.21 -12.13
CA GLY A 41 1.20 3.12 -12.15
C GLY A 41 1.68 1.90 -12.94
N PRO A 42 0.74 1.11 -13.47
CA PRO A 42 1.03 -0.04 -14.33
C PRO A 42 1.89 0.35 -15.54
N THR A 43 2.81 -0.52 -15.93
CA THR A 43 3.67 -0.38 -17.13
C THR A 43 4.11 -1.75 -17.62
N ASP A 44 4.36 -1.89 -18.92
CA ASP A 44 4.81 -3.14 -19.55
C ASP A 44 6.26 -3.50 -19.14
N ASP A 45 7.11 -2.51 -18.89
CA ASP A 45 8.44 -2.71 -18.28
C ASP A 45 8.69 -1.65 -17.18
N PRO A 46 8.72 -2.02 -15.89
CA PRO A 46 8.96 -1.09 -14.78
C PRO A 46 10.39 -0.54 -14.72
N ARG A 47 11.29 -1.02 -15.59
CA ARG A 47 12.66 -0.51 -15.74
C ARG A 47 12.78 0.51 -16.87
N ASP A 48 11.73 0.71 -17.66
CA ASP A 48 11.65 1.82 -18.59
C ASP A 48 11.53 3.14 -17.81
N ASP A 49 12.06 4.23 -18.36
CA ASP A 49 11.92 5.57 -17.80
C ASP A 49 10.51 6.15 -18.07
N HIS A 50 9.61 5.36 -18.66
CA HIS A 50 8.22 5.73 -18.88
C HIS A 50 7.44 5.81 -17.57
N VAL A 51 6.96 7.02 -17.25
CA VAL A 51 6.13 7.29 -16.06
C VAL A 51 4.66 7.28 -16.46
N THR A 52 3.91 6.33 -15.91
CA THR A 52 2.44 6.28 -15.99
C THR A 52 1.81 6.84 -14.73
N VAL A 53 0.54 7.22 -14.81
CA VAL A 53 -0.21 7.72 -13.64
C VAL A 53 -0.48 6.56 -12.68
N PRO A 54 -0.25 6.71 -11.36
CA PRO A 54 -0.64 5.72 -10.35
C PRO A 54 -2.11 5.30 -10.53
N LEU A 55 -2.37 3.99 -10.55
CA LEU A 55 -3.74 3.49 -10.67
C LEU A 55 -4.37 3.40 -9.28
N VAL A 56 -5.44 4.15 -9.07
CA VAL A 56 -6.28 4.09 -7.87
C VAL A 56 -7.73 4.21 -8.31
N ASP A 57 -8.42 3.08 -8.43
CA ASP A 57 -9.77 3.01 -8.96
C ASP A 57 -10.60 1.93 -8.24
N GLU A 58 -11.90 2.18 -8.06
CA GLU A 58 -12.78 1.24 -7.33
C GLU A 58 -13.00 -0.08 -8.07
N ILE A 59 -12.88 -0.08 -9.40
CA ILE A 59 -13.08 -1.23 -10.28
C ILE A 59 -11.73 -1.87 -10.61
N GLU A 60 -10.76 -1.06 -11.06
CA GLU A 60 -9.46 -1.55 -11.53
C GLU A 60 -8.48 -1.82 -10.38
N GLY A 61 -8.69 -1.30 -9.18
CA GLY A 61 -7.84 -1.59 -8.03
C GLY A 61 -6.82 -0.49 -7.73
N ILE A 62 -5.81 -0.87 -6.95
CA ILE A 62 -4.66 -0.02 -6.64
C ILE A 62 -3.44 -0.68 -7.26
N ASP A 63 -2.74 0.03 -8.14
CA ASP A 63 -1.44 -0.38 -8.71
C ASP A 63 -0.51 0.83 -8.73
N ILE A 64 0.49 0.79 -7.84
CA ILE A 64 1.48 1.86 -7.67
C ILE A 64 2.90 1.30 -7.59
N ASN A 65 3.87 2.03 -8.13
CA ASN A 65 5.29 1.74 -8.03
C ASN A 65 6.10 3.04 -7.91
N GLY A 66 7.40 2.93 -7.68
CA GLY A 66 8.33 4.05 -7.82
C GLY A 66 8.67 4.30 -9.29
N VAL A 67 9.27 5.45 -9.57
CA VAL A 67 9.66 5.86 -10.93
C VAL A 67 11.09 5.43 -11.30
N ALA A 68 11.28 4.85 -12.48
CA ALA A 68 12.58 4.54 -13.08
C ALA A 68 13.52 3.80 -12.10
N LYS A 69 14.72 4.32 -11.80
CA LYS A 69 15.66 3.70 -10.85
C LYS A 69 15.12 3.59 -9.42
N MET A 70 14.06 4.34 -9.08
CA MET A 70 13.36 4.27 -7.80
C MET A 70 12.20 3.26 -7.79
N SER A 71 11.91 2.57 -8.90
CA SER A 71 10.93 1.46 -8.98
C SER A 71 11.49 0.14 -8.46
N HIS A 72 10.66 -0.75 -7.94
CA HIS A 72 11.03 -2.16 -7.72
C HIS A 72 9.81 -3.03 -8.01
N ASP A 73 9.19 -3.65 -6.99
CA ASP A 73 7.94 -4.38 -7.16
C ASP A 73 6.76 -3.41 -6.96
N PRO A 74 5.74 -3.44 -7.83
CA PRO A 74 4.53 -2.65 -7.64
C PRO A 74 3.69 -3.19 -6.47
N LEU A 75 3.01 -2.29 -5.75
CA LEU A 75 1.91 -2.68 -4.87
C LEU A 75 0.67 -2.86 -5.73
N ILE A 76 0.11 -4.08 -5.73
CA ILE A 76 -1.12 -4.39 -6.46
C ILE A 76 -2.19 -4.91 -5.47
N ILE A 77 -3.34 -4.26 -5.43
CA ILE A 77 -4.51 -4.66 -4.65
C ILE A 77 -5.74 -4.61 -5.55
N HIS A 78 -6.29 -5.78 -5.90
CA HIS A 78 -7.58 -5.89 -6.56
C HIS A 78 -8.68 -6.26 -5.56
N PRO A 79 -9.87 -5.64 -5.61
CA PRO A 79 -10.92 -5.86 -4.62
C PRO A 79 -11.40 -7.31 -4.54
N LYS A 80 -11.49 -7.98 -5.69
CA LYS A 80 -12.09 -9.32 -5.82
C LYS A 80 -11.08 -10.44 -6.00
N ASN A 81 -9.90 -10.11 -6.53
CA ASN A 81 -8.91 -11.09 -6.97
C ASN A 81 -7.64 -11.11 -6.09
N ILE A 82 -7.54 -10.23 -5.09
CA ILE A 82 -6.44 -10.29 -4.13
C ILE A 82 -6.45 -11.64 -3.42
N ARG A 83 -5.28 -12.27 -3.32
CA ARG A 83 -5.15 -13.55 -2.63
C ARG A 83 -5.16 -13.36 -1.12
N SER A 84 -5.35 -14.48 -0.42
CA SER A 84 -5.16 -14.56 1.02
C SER A 84 -3.69 -14.47 1.45
N PHE A 85 -2.75 -14.36 0.50
CA PHE A 85 -1.34 -14.11 0.74
C PHE A 85 -0.70 -13.51 -0.52
N GLU A 86 -0.29 -12.26 -0.43
CA GLU A 86 0.45 -11.47 -1.41
C GLU A 86 1.68 -10.86 -0.74
N PHE A 87 2.61 -10.36 -1.55
CA PHE A 87 3.76 -9.64 -1.03
C PHE A 87 4.28 -8.60 -2.02
N VAL A 88 4.96 -7.57 -1.50
CA VAL A 88 5.66 -6.56 -2.29
C VAL A 88 7.04 -6.29 -1.69
N LYS A 89 8.05 -6.15 -2.56
CA LYS A 89 9.42 -5.79 -2.17
C LYS A 89 9.76 -4.45 -2.77
N THR A 90 9.73 -3.42 -1.94
CA THR A 90 10.07 -2.04 -2.37
C THR A 90 11.57 -1.79 -2.34
N ALA A 91 12.34 -2.72 -1.77
CA ALA A 91 13.77 -2.55 -1.46
C ALA A 91 14.09 -1.28 -0.66
N GLY A 92 13.12 -0.78 0.14
CA GLY A 92 13.28 0.44 0.94
C GLY A 92 13.41 1.70 0.08
N LYS A 93 12.98 1.66 -1.19
CA LYS A 93 13.00 2.81 -2.08
C LYS A 93 11.94 3.84 -1.63
N PRO A 94 12.05 5.11 -2.02
CA PRO A 94 11.22 6.19 -1.46
C PRO A 94 9.71 5.94 -1.51
N TYR A 95 9.20 5.26 -2.55
CA TYR A 95 7.76 4.99 -2.70
C TYR A 95 7.22 4.00 -1.65
N ASP A 96 8.10 3.34 -0.91
CA ASP A 96 7.74 2.45 0.20
C ASP A 96 6.90 3.15 1.27
N ALA A 97 7.10 4.45 1.50
CA ALA A 97 6.29 5.21 2.44
C ALA A 97 4.81 5.23 2.02
N ALA A 98 4.52 5.40 0.73
CA ALA A 98 3.17 5.36 0.18
C ALA A 98 2.58 3.94 0.24
N VAL A 99 3.37 2.93 -0.15
CA VAL A 99 3.00 1.51 -0.07
C VAL A 99 2.63 1.12 1.36
N GLY A 100 3.52 1.37 2.32
CA GLY A 100 3.30 1.08 3.72
C GLY A 100 2.10 1.82 4.29
N CYS A 101 1.90 3.10 3.93
CA CYS A 101 0.76 3.88 4.39
C CYS A 101 -0.58 3.31 3.89
N ILE A 102 -0.66 2.90 2.61
CA ILE A 102 -1.86 2.26 2.05
C ILE A 102 -2.14 0.91 2.74
N LEU A 103 -1.10 0.11 2.99
CA LEU A 103 -1.23 -1.17 3.68
C LEU A 103 -1.72 -1.00 5.13
N LEU A 104 -1.19 -0.02 5.87
CA LEU A 104 -1.67 0.33 7.21
C LEU A 104 -3.13 0.75 7.18
N ARG A 105 -3.50 1.55 6.18
CA ARG A 105 -4.87 2.01 6.03
C ARG A 105 -5.84 0.88 5.72
N ALA A 106 -5.46 -0.06 4.86
CA ALA A 106 -6.24 -1.26 4.59
C ALA A 106 -6.45 -2.09 5.86
N HIS A 107 -5.41 -2.26 6.68
CA HIS A 107 -5.53 -2.97 7.95
C HIS A 107 -6.43 -2.24 8.96
N VAL A 108 -6.37 -0.91 9.05
CA VAL A 108 -7.26 -0.13 9.93
C VAL A 108 -8.72 -0.22 9.50
N LEU A 109 -9.00 -0.22 8.20
CA LEU A 109 -10.36 -0.27 7.67
C LEU A 109 -11.00 -1.66 7.76
N ALA A 110 -10.21 -2.73 7.65
CA ALA A 110 -10.70 -4.11 7.66
C ALA A 110 -9.81 -5.04 8.52
N PRO A 111 -9.65 -4.80 9.83
CA PRO A 111 -8.64 -5.48 10.65
C PRO A 111 -8.89 -6.99 10.81
N LYS A 112 -10.11 -7.49 10.58
CA LYS A 112 -10.41 -8.92 10.68
C LYS A 112 -10.19 -9.64 9.36
N GLN A 113 -10.20 -8.91 8.23
CA GLN A 113 -10.13 -9.47 6.88
C GLN A 113 -8.79 -9.19 6.19
N PHE A 114 -8.23 -8.00 6.37
CA PHE A 114 -6.96 -7.59 5.83
C PHE A 114 -5.83 -7.89 6.81
N HIS A 115 -4.98 -8.86 6.46
CA HIS A 115 -3.79 -9.17 7.24
C HIS A 115 -2.60 -8.37 6.70
N LEU A 116 -1.73 -7.93 7.61
CA LEU A 116 -0.51 -7.21 7.28
C LEU A 116 0.62 -7.77 8.14
N ARG A 117 1.75 -8.06 7.50
CA ARG A 117 3.02 -8.44 8.15
C ARG A 117 4.18 -7.82 7.38
N SER A 118 5.32 -7.70 8.03
CA SER A 118 6.54 -7.16 7.41
C SER A 118 7.77 -7.88 7.95
N ASP A 119 8.81 -7.95 7.13
CA ASP A 119 10.16 -8.26 7.60
C ASP A 119 10.80 -7.06 8.34
N GLY A 120 10.25 -5.85 8.14
CA GLY A 120 10.76 -4.63 8.75
C GLY A 120 10.26 -4.38 10.17
N SER A 121 11.05 -3.65 10.95
CA SER A 121 10.75 -3.29 12.34
C SER A 121 9.86 -2.06 12.43
N TRP A 122 8.79 -2.17 13.23
CA TRP A 122 7.80 -1.11 13.47
C TRP A 122 8.41 0.21 13.97
N ASP A 123 9.39 0.09 14.87
CA ASP A 123 10.00 1.21 15.58
C ASP A 123 11.20 1.81 14.82
N GLU A 124 11.63 1.19 13.72
CA GLU A 124 12.78 1.58 12.91
C GLU A 124 12.38 2.31 11.62
N MET A 125 13.37 2.69 10.80
CA MET A 125 13.13 3.54 9.62
C MET A 125 12.24 2.89 8.56
N GLU A 126 12.17 1.56 8.53
CA GLU A 126 11.36 0.78 7.59
C GLU A 126 9.87 1.16 7.67
N TRP A 127 9.34 1.36 8.88
CA TRP A 127 7.94 1.76 9.05
C TRP A 127 7.75 3.22 9.44
N LYS A 128 8.79 3.90 9.92
CA LYS A 128 8.68 5.28 10.42
C LYS A 128 8.08 6.24 9.39
N LEU A 129 8.52 6.19 8.13
CA LEU A 129 8.02 7.13 7.10
C LEU A 129 6.56 6.85 6.75
N ALA A 130 6.17 5.58 6.59
CA ALA A 130 4.78 5.19 6.35
C ALA A 130 3.86 5.59 7.52
N ARG A 131 4.32 5.42 8.78
CA ARG A 131 3.58 5.84 9.98
C ARG A 131 3.43 7.35 10.08
N ASN A 132 4.50 8.10 9.85
CA ASN A 132 4.44 9.56 9.84
C ASN A 132 3.46 10.07 8.77
N LEU A 133 3.49 9.47 7.57
CA LEU A 133 2.54 9.81 6.51
C LEU A 133 1.11 9.51 6.94
N TYR A 134 0.87 8.31 7.47
CA TYR A 134 -0.44 7.92 7.99
C TYR A 134 -0.96 8.87 9.08
N GLU A 135 -0.15 9.15 10.09
CA GLU A 135 -0.51 10.01 11.23
C GLU A 135 -0.80 11.45 10.80
N SER A 136 -0.16 11.94 9.74
CA SER A 136 -0.46 13.25 9.18
C SER A 136 -1.80 13.30 8.44
N LEU A 137 -2.21 12.20 7.81
CA LEU A 137 -3.46 12.11 7.04
C LEU A 137 -4.68 11.79 7.92
N TRP A 138 -4.49 10.99 8.98
CA TRP A 138 -5.56 10.55 9.88
C TRP A 138 -5.17 10.69 11.37
N PRO A 139 -4.95 11.92 11.88
CA PRO A 139 -4.52 12.14 13.26
C PRO A 139 -5.52 11.63 14.32
N GLU A 140 -6.80 11.53 13.95
CA GLU A 140 -7.88 11.05 14.83
C GLU A 140 -8.01 9.51 14.88
N GLN A 141 -7.22 8.78 14.09
CA GLN A 141 -7.28 7.31 14.00
C GLN A 141 -5.90 6.72 14.28
N PRO A 142 -5.40 6.79 15.52
CA PRO A 142 -4.03 6.40 15.83
C PRO A 142 -3.76 4.93 15.52
N LEU A 143 -2.55 4.66 15.00
CA LEU A 143 -2.09 3.31 14.74
C LEU A 143 -1.82 2.57 16.05
N THR A 144 -2.29 1.33 16.14
CA THR A 144 -1.78 0.36 17.11
C THR A 144 -0.52 -0.30 16.54
N ARG A 145 0.42 -0.68 17.40
CA ARG A 145 1.59 -1.47 17.00
C ARG A 145 1.13 -2.75 16.29
N GLN A 146 1.70 -3.02 15.11
CA GLN A 146 1.25 -4.09 14.22
C GLN A 146 2.10 -5.37 14.32
N PHE A 147 3.41 -5.25 14.57
CA PHE A 147 4.36 -6.36 14.66
C PHE A 147 5.53 -6.05 15.62
#